data_AF-A0A4V3SZ88-F1
#
_entry.id   AF-A0A4V3SZ88-F1
#
_cell.length_a   1.000
_cell.length_b   1.000
_cell.length_c   1.000
_cell.angle_alpha   90.00
_cell.angle_beta   90.00
_cell.angle_gamma   90.00
#
_symmetry.space_group_name_H-M   'P 1'
#
loop_
_entity.id
_entity.type
_entity.pdbx_description
1 polymer ?
#
loop_
_entity_poly.entity_id
_entity_poly.type
_entity_poly.pdbx_seq_one_letter_code
_entity_poly.pdbx_strand_id
1 'polypeptide(L)'
;MTPLVHSDFGTGRHREASLIRHALGSVHDEVLVAGLAGGIGFMYFVFEYAGHPPMPTIVAQAHPQPWVQTALGRLHVPYEATRSAKPRWGRMCAALDDGRPVFCTVDRSRLPWHEGASEMAGADPYTVLVAGYEGPEGETLYVEDGADVPYRIAREEFGAAWTGHRKGHHQMVVPTGPATGEPDLDEAVATTAARLTGPVLGNQFDVNFGFSGMAKFAAQLRDTTTKTGWERRFGTPEAFRVGTGRLYACLEEEWTAPGATRPLYADFLDLAGRPAAASLLRESARYWSELAAMARTADPDSDAAARRALFDACAERVDRSLDLERRAVALL
;
A
#
# COMPACT_ATOMS: atom_id res chain seq x y z
N MET A 1 -12.73 30.43 -8.42
CA MET A 1 -11.49 29.67 -8.62
C MET A 1 -10.93 29.45 -7.25
N THR A 2 -11.07 28.25 -6.70
CA THR A 2 -10.40 27.91 -5.45
C THR A 2 -9.03 27.38 -5.88
N PRO A 3 -7.93 28.11 -5.64
CA PRO A 3 -6.61 27.62 -5.99
C PRO A 3 -6.35 26.27 -5.29
N LEU A 4 -5.38 25.51 -5.80
CA LEU A 4 -4.88 24.32 -5.11
C LEU A 4 -4.66 24.65 -3.62
N VAL A 5 -5.18 23.82 -2.73
CA VAL A 5 -5.13 24.08 -1.28
C VAL A 5 -3.69 24.17 -0.80
N HIS A 6 -2.79 23.38 -1.41
CA HIS A 6 -1.35 23.41 -1.20
C HIS A 6 -0.62 23.47 -2.54
N SER A 7 0.71 23.67 -2.54
CA SER A 7 1.50 23.86 -3.77
C SER A 7 2.64 22.85 -3.95
N ASP A 8 2.86 21.99 -2.95
CA ASP A 8 3.90 20.96 -2.96
C ASP A 8 3.24 19.60 -3.20
N PHE A 9 3.46 19.07 -4.41
CA PHE A 9 2.91 17.81 -4.90
C PHE A 9 4.03 17.01 -5.57
N GLY A 10 3.90 15.69 -5.58
CA GLY A 10 4.97 14.77 -6.00
C GLY A 10 5.11 13.57 -5.07
N THR A 11 5.22 12.37 -5.65
CA THR A 11 5.39 11.16 -4.84
C THR A 11 6.79 11.09 -4.26
N GLY A 12 6.86 10.92 -2.93
CA GLY A 12 8.04 10.37 -2.28
C GLY A 12 8.18 8.87 -2.60
N ARG A 13 8.77 8.11 -1.68
CA ARG A 13 8.94 6.66 -1.86
C ARG A 13 7.63 5.88 -1.72
N HIS A 14 6.65 6.41 -1.00
CA HIS A 14 5.41 5.74 -0.62
C HIS A 14 4.20 6.63 -0.88
N ARG A 15 3.35 6.19 -1.79
CA ARG A 15 2.22 6.97 -2.32
C ARG A 15 1.26 7.43 -1.23
N GLU A 16 0.70 6.53 -0.43
CA GLU A 16 -0.31 6.90 0.59
C GLU A 16 0.26 7.84 1.65
N ALA A 17 1.55 7.72 1.98
CA ALA A 17 2.20 8.61 2.93
C ALA A 17 2.39 10.01 2.34
N SER A 18 2.74 10.09 1.06
CA SER A 18 2.80 11.35 0.30
C SER A 18 1.42 12.02 0.22
N LEU A 19 0.34 11.27 -0.06
CA LEU A 19 -1.03 11.81 -0.05
C LEU A 19 -1.38 12.43 1.32
N ILE A 20 -1.03 11.74 2.40
CA ILE A 20 -1.30 12.23 3.77
C ILE A 20 -0.49 13.48 4.07
N ARG A 21 0.79 13.50 3.71
CA ARG A 21 1.65 14.68 3.84
C ARG A 21 1.06 15.89 3.10
N HIS A 22 0.68 15.73 1.84
CA HIS A 22 0.17 16.84 1.02
C HIS A 22 -1.17 17.36 1.58
N ALA A 23 -2.04 16.47 2.08
CA ALA A 23 -3.29 16.89 2.72
C ALA A 23 -3.11 17.72 4.00
N LEU A 24 -1.93 17.65 4.61
CA LEU A 24 -1.54 18.40 5.80
C LEU A 24 -0.60 19.56 5.47
N GLY A 25 -0.45 19.93 4.19
CA GLY A 25 0.41 21.04 3.75
C GLY A 25 1.90 20.77 3.88
N SER A 26 2.32 19.49 3.79
CA SER A 26 3.73 19.07 3.87
C SER A 26 4.47 19.46 5.15
N VAL A 27 3.76 19.69 6.25
CA VAL A 27 4.36 20.02 7.55
C VAL A 27 5.05 18.83 8.23
N HIS A 28 4.81 17.61 7.75
CA HIS A 28 5.40 16.37 8.25
C HIS A 28 6.14 15.64 7.14
N ASP A 29 7.33 15.10 7.44
CA ASP A 29 8.07 14.28 6.48
C ASP A 29 7.37 12.95 6.20
N GLU A 30 7.62 12.40 5.00
CA GLU A 30 7.09 11.09 4.57
C GLU A 30 7.41 9.98 5.55
N VAL A 31 8.64 9.98 6.07
CA VAL A 31 9.16 8.99 7.00
C VAL A 31 8.31 8.92 8.27
N LEU A 32 7.99 10.08 8.86
CA LEU A 32 7.17 10.17 10.06
C LEU A 32 5.75 9.66 9.77
N VAL A 33 5.13 10.15 8.70
CA VAL A 33 3.77 9.77 8.30
C VAL A 33 3.66 8.26 8.07
N ALA A 34 4.60 7.67 7.32
CA ALA A 34 4.58 6.26 6.99
C ALA A 34 4.78 5.35 8.21
N GLY A 35 5.71 5.71 9.11
CA GLY A 35 5.91 5.01 10.37
C GLY A 35 4.67 5.03 11.25
N LEU A 36 4.08 6.21 11.44
CA LEU A 36 2.87 6.38 12.26
C LEU A 36 1.66 5.66 11.66
N ALA A 37 1.49 5.66 10.33
CA ALA A 37 0.40 4.93 9.66
C ALA A 37 0.44 3.40 9.86
N GLY A 38 1.53 2.87 10.43
CA GLY A 38 1.71 1.46 10.78
C GLY A 38 2.97 0.85 10.18
N GLY A 39 3.68 1.57 9.31
CA GLY A 39 4.95 1.13 8.74
C GLY A 39 4.82 -0.14 7.92
N ILE A 40 5.77 -1.06 8.12
CA ILE A 40 5.81 -2.34 7.41
C ILE A 40 4.77 -3.33 7.92
N GLY A 41 4.41 -4.25 7.03
CA GLY A 41 3.63 -5.43 7.34
C GLY A 41 4.01 -6.56 6.39
N PHE A 42 3.26 -7.65 6.49
CA PHE A 42 3.27 -8.69 5.48
C PHE A 42 1.92 -9.35 5.47
N MET A 43 1.31 -9.47 4.30
CA MET A 43 0.15 -10.30 4.04
C MET A 43 0.44 -11.10 2.78
N TYR A 44 0.20 -12.41 2.78
CA TYR A 44 0.37 -13.25 1.61
C TYR A 44 -0.85 -14.13 1.34
N PHE A 45 -1.44 -13.96 0.15
CA PHE A 45 -2.51 -14.80 -0.37
C PHE A 45 -2.23 -15.21 -1.81
N VAL A 46 -2.84 -16.31 -2.25
CA VAL A 46 -3.02 -16.61 -3.66
C VAL A 46 -4.51 -16.76 -3.90
N PHE A 47 -5.07 -15.84 -4.67
CA PHE A 47 -6.48 -15.84 -5.04
C PHE A 47 -6.68 -16.65 -6.32
N GLU A 48 -7.65 -17.56 -6.30
CA GLU A 48 -7.98 -18.44 -7.42
C GLU A 48 -9.44 -18.19 -7.80
N TYR A 49 -9.66 -17.60 -8.96
CA TYR A 49 -10.99 -17.32 -9.50
C TYR A 49 -11.20 -18.11 -10.79
N ALA A 50 -12.43 -18.59 -11.01
CA ALA A 50 -12.75 -19.33 -12.23
C ALA A 50 -12.47 -18.47 -13.48
N GLY A 51 -11.76 -19.06 -14.45
CA GLY A 51 -11.42 -18.38 -15.71
C GLY A 51 -10.24 -17.41 -15.64
N HIS A 52 -9.55 -17.31 -14.49
CA HIS A 52 -8.40 -16.42 -14.32
C HIS A 52 -7.19 -17.22 -13.81
N PRO A 53 -5.95 -16.87 -14.23
CA PRO A 53 -4.75 -17.42 -13.61
C PRO A 53 -4.73 -17.14 -12.09
N PRO A 54 -4.12 -18.01 -11.27
CA PRO A 54 -3.93 -17.71 -9.86
C PRO A 54 -3.20 -16.37 -9.68
N MET A 55 -3.63 -15.57 -8.71
CA MET A 55 -3.07 -14.24 -8.44
C MET A 55 -2.43 -14.20 -7.06
N PRO A 56 -1.09 -14.22 -6.96
CA PRO A 56 -0.44 -13.98 -5.68
C PRO A 56 -0.56 -12.50 -5.33
N THR A 57 -0.90 -12.23 -4.07
CA THR A 57 -0.97 -10.89 -3.52
C THR A 57 -0.09 -10.84 -2.28
N ILE A 58 0.87 -9.93 -2.31
CA ILE A 58 1.63 -9.54 -1.13
C ILE A 58 1.27 -8.10 -0.79
N VAL A 59 1.03 -7.82 0.48
CA VAL A 59 0.97 -6.43 0.99
C VAL A 59 2.09 -6.28 2.00
N ALA A 60 3.10 -5.50 1.65
CA ALA A 60 4.34 -5.35 2.42
C ALA A 60 4.28 -4.17 3.41
N GLN A 61 3.14 -3.51 3.50
CA GLN A 61 2.87 -2.43 4.45
C GLN A 61 1.81 -2.87 5.48
N ALA A 62 1.56 -2.02 6.47
CA ALA A 62 0.45 -2.21 7.40
C ALA A 62 -0.90 -2.45 6.68
N HIS A 63 -1.51 -3.61 6.88
CA HIS A 63 -2.85 -4.00 6.39
C HIS A 63 -3.61 -4.82 7.46
N PRO A 64 -4.95 -4.74 7.59
CA PRO A 64 -5.94 -4.03 6.76
C PRO A 64 -6.37 -2.64 7.26
N GLN A 65 -5.75 -2.12 8.32
CA GLN A 65 -6.15 -0.82 8.89
C GLN A 65 -6.03 0.30 7.85
N PRO A 66 -6.97 1.25 7.83
CA PRO A 66 -6.95 2.35 6.86
C PRO A 66 -5.82 3.33 7.20
N TRP A 67 -4.88 3.47 6.28
CA TRP A 67 -3.66 4.27 6.46
C TRP A 67 -3.94 5.73 6.83
N VAL A 68 -4.86 6.39 6.12
CA VAL A 68 -5.21 7.80 6.35
C VAL A 68 -5.66 8.02 7.78
N GLN A 69 -6.69 7.32 8.25
CA GLN A 69 -7.21 7.50 9.60
C GLN A 69 -6.19 7.09 10.67
N THR A 70 -5.40 6.03 10.42
CA THR A 70 -4.35 5.60 11.36
C THR A 70 -3.28 6.68 11.53
N ALA A 71 -2.80 7.25 10.42
CA ALA A 71 -1.83 8.34 10.45
C ALA A 71 -2.40 9.59 11.11
N LEU A 72 -3.59 10.05 10.70
CA LEU A 72 -4.23 11.23 11.27
C LEU A 72 -4.47 11.08 12.78
N GLY A 73 -4.93 9.91 13.22
CA GLY A 73 -5.13 9.62 14.64
C GLY A 73 -3.84 9.69 15.45
N ARG A 74 -2.74 9.11 14.95
CA ARG A 74 -1.43 9.10 15.62
C ARG A 74 -0.66 10.41 15.51
N LEU A 75 -0.96 11.22 14.50
CA LEU A 75 -0.52 12.61 14.40
C LEU A 75 -1.38 13.56 15.25
N HIS A 76 -2.41 13.05 15.94
CA HIS A 76 -3.37 13.85 16.69
C HIS A 76 -4.04 14.95 15.85
N VAL A 77 -4.22 14.70 14.55
CA VAL A 77 -4.94 15.58 13.63
C VAL A 77 -6.43 15.23 13.67
N PRO A 78 -7.32 16.15 14.07
CA PRO A 78 -8.75 15.89 14.10
C PRO A 78 -9.27 15.72 12.67
N TYR A 79 -10.11 14.72 12.43
CA TYR A 79 -10.67 14.46 11.11
C TYR A 79 -12.14 14.02 11.18
N GLU A 80 -12.86 14.28 10.11
CA GLU A 80 -14.19 13.71 9.86
C GLU A 80 -14.10 12.60 8.83
N ALA A 81 -14.59 11.40 9.17
CA ALA A 81 -14.73 10.30 8.23
C ALA A 81 -16.21 9.98 8.01
N THR A 82 -16.68 10.07 6.77
CA THR A 82 -18.09 9.84 6.45
C THR A 82 -18.26 8.95 5.24
N ARG A 83 -19.44 8.31 5.15
CA ARG A 83 -19.87 7.45 4.04
C ARG A 83 -21.28 7.84 3.63
N SER A 84 -21.59 7.68 2.35
CA SER A 84 -22.88 7.99 1.78
C SER A 84 -23.25 7.08 0.60
N ALA A 85 -24.54 6.86 0.41
CA ALA A 85 -25.04 6.08 -0.72
C ALA A 85 -24.78 6.72 -2.09
N LYS A 86 -24.53 8.04 -2.13
CA LYS A 86 -24.26 8.83 -3.34
C LYS A 86 -23.10 9.82 -3.09
N PRO A 87 -22.40 10.30 -4.13
CA PRO A 87 -21.41 11.36 -4.00
C PRO A 87 -22.01 12.60 -3.33
N ARG A 88 -21.28 13.21 -2.38
CA ARG A 88 -21.71 14.40 -1.62
C ARG A 88 -20.93 15.63 -2.06
N TRP A 89 -21.12 16.02 -3.31
CA TRP A 89 -20.38 17.12 -3.94
C TRP A 89 -20.43 18.43 -3.16
N GLY A 90 -21.60 18.87 -2.68
CA GLY A 90 -21.70 20.09 -1.88
C GLY A 90 -20.85 20.05 -0.60
N ARG A 91 -20.68 18.88 0.02
CA ARG A 91 -19.80 18.72 1.19
C ARG A 91 -18.32 18.75 0.79
N MET A 92 -17.98 18.13 -0.33
CA MET A 92 -16.61 18.17 -0.86
C MET A 92 -16.22 19.61 -1.21
N CYS A 93 -17.03 20.33 -1.98
CA CYS A 93 -16.77 21.72 -2.34
C CYS A 93 -16.67 22.60 -1.09
N ALA A 94 -17.59 22.46 -0.13
CA ALA A 94 -17.51 23.22 1.12
C ALA A 94 -16.23 22.95 1.92
N ALA A 95 -15.77 21.69 2.00
CA ALA A 95 -14.50 21.37 2.63
C ALA A 95 -13.32 22.05 1.90
N LEU A 96 -13.29 21.97 0.57
CA LEU A 96 -12.25 22.58 -0.26
C LEU A 96 -12.26 24.11 -0.19
N ASP A 97 -13.43 24.74 -0.13
CA ASP A 97 -13.59 26.19 0.06
C ASP A 97 -13.05 26.66 1.41
N ASP A 98 -13.15 25.80 2.43
CA ASP A 98 -12.53 26.02 3.75
C ASP A 98 -11.03 25.66 3.78
N GLY A 99 -10.41 25.37 2.64
CA GLY A 99 -9.00 25.00 2.55
C GLY A 99 -8.69 23.62 3.11
N ARG A 100 -9.64 22.69 3.07
CA ARG A 100 -9.49 21.32 3.60
C ARG A 100 -9.53 20.29 2.47
N PRO A 101 -8.40 19.68 2.10
CA PRO A 101 -8.35 18.61 1.10
C PRO A 101 -9.19 17.40 1.53
N VAL A 102 -9.69 16.64 0.55
CA VAL A 102 -10.62 15.54 0.79
C VAL A 102 -10.06 14.22 0.27
N PHE A 103 -9.79 13.28 1.17
CA PHE A 103 -9.47 11.91 0.76
C PHE A 103 -10.73 11.20 0.29
N CYS A 104 -10.65 10.52 -0.85
CA CYS A 104 -11.72 9.70 -1.40
C CYS A 104 -11.20 8.30 -1.70
N THR A 105 -12.04 7.27 -1.47
CA THR A 105 -11.76 5.91 -1.93
C THR A 105 -12.52 5.66 -3.24
N VAL A 106 -11.79 5.39 -4.32
CA VAL A 106 -12.30 5.26 -5.69
C VAL A 106 -11.93 3.92 -6.31
N ASP A 107 -12.50 3.64 -7.47
CA ASP A 107 -12.08 2.55 -8.36
C ASP A 107 -10.92 3.04 -9.24
N ARG A 108 -9.70 2.52 -9.00
CA ARG A 108 -8.48 2.92 -9.71
C ARG A 108 -8.62 2.77 -11.23
N SER A 109 -9.28 1.71 -11.71
CA SER A 109 -9.36 1.42 -13.16
C SER A 109 -10.28 2.38 -13.92
N ARG A 110 -10.92 3.31 -13.23
CA ARG A 110 -11.79 4.35 -13.82
C ARG A 110 -11.14 5.73 -13.82
N LEU A 111 -9.92 5.85 -13.30
CA LEU A 111 -9.15 7.08 -13.36
C LEU A 111 -8.42 7.16 -14.71
N PRO A 112 -8.53 8.26 -15.47
CA PRO A 112 -8.03 8.35 -16.85
C PRO A 112 -6.52 8.14 -17.04
N TRP A 113 -5.72 8.41 -16.00
CA TRP A 113 -4.26 8.28 -16.05
C TRP A 113 -3.76 6.89 -15.63
N HIS A 114 -4.63 6.00 -15.16
CA HIS A 114 -4.28 4.60 -14.93
C HIS A 114 -4.68 3.80 -16.17
N GLU A 115 -3.70 3.40 -16.97
CA GLU A 115 -3.93 2.57 -18.16
C GLU A 115 -4.30 1.12 -17.78
N GLY A 116 -5.19 0.52 -18.58
CA GLY A 116 -5.53 -0.90 -18.50
C GLY A 116 -6.77 -1.22 -17.65
N ALA A 117 -7.59 -2.14 -18.16
CA ALA A 117 -8.65 -2.74 -17.37
C ALA A 117 -8.00 -3.61 -16.28
N SER A 118 -8.10 -3.22 -15.02
CA SER A 118 -7.78 -4.13 -13.92
C SER A 118 -8.81 -5.26 -13.89
N GLU A 119 -8.35 -6.52 -13.86
CA GLU A 119 -9.21 -7.69 -13.65
C GLU A 119 -9.99 -7.60 -12.33
N MET A 120 -9.55 -6.72 -11.41
CA MET A 120 -10.17 -6.43 -10.12
C MET A 120 -10.87 -5.07 -10.07
N ALA A 121 -11.33 -4.54 -11.21
CA ALA A 121 -12.06 -3.27 -11.29
C ALA A 121 -13.14 -3.13 -10.19
N GLY A 122 -13.04 -2.06 -9.41
CA GLY A 122 -13.94 -1.73 -8.30
C GLY A 122 -13.82 -2.61 -7.04
N ALA A 123 -13.01 -3.67 -7.06
CA ALA A 123 -12.86 -4.59 -5.91
C ALA A 123 -11.93 -4.03 -4.83
N ASP A 124 -10.83 -3.41 -5.25
CA ASP A 124 -9.80 -2.90 -4.34
C ASP A 124 -10.05 -1.42 -3.98
N PRO A 125 -9.98 -1.06 -2.68
CA PRO A 125 -10.14 0.33 -2.26
C PRO A 125 -8.93 1.15 -2.69
N TYR A 126 -9.07 2.15 -3.55
CA TYR A 126 -7.95 3.02 -3.96
C TYR A 126 -8.12 4.44 -3.41
N THR A 127 -7.22 4.89 -2.53
CA THR A 127 -7.35 6.21 -1.89
C THR A 127 -6.67 7.28 -2.74
N VAL A 128 -7.35 8.37 -3.05
CA VAL A 128 -6.81 9.57 -3.72
C VAL A 128 -7.10 10.82 -2.89
N LEU A 129 -6.41 11.92 -3.17
CA LEU A 129 -6.65 13.21 -2.51
C LEU A 129 -7.23 14.22 -3.50
N VAL A 130 -8.43 14.73 -3.25
CA VAL A 130 -8.95 15.89 -3.97
C VAL A 130 -8.40 17.15 -3.29
N ALA A 131 -7.55 17.88 -4.02
CA ALA A 131 -6.76 19.00 -3.51
C ALA A 131 -7.31 20.38 -3.91
N GLY A 132 -8.36 20.43 -4.73
CA GLY A 132 -8.98 21.67 -5.17
C GLY A 132 -9.97 21.45 -6.31
N TYR A 133 -10.60 22.53 -6.77
CA TYR A 133 -11.51 22.49 -7.92
C TYR A 133 -11.58 23.83 -8.67
N GLU A 134 -12.01 23.75 -9.91
CA GLU A 134 -12.33 24.86 -10.81
C GLU A 134 -13.77 24.76 -11.32
N GLY A 135 -14.30 25.90 -11.78
CA GLY A 135 -15.66 26.00 -12.31
C GLY A 135 -16.76 26.08 -11.25
N PRO A 136 -17.99 26.44 -11.66
CA PRO A 136 -19.14 26.43 -10.76
C PRO A 136 -19.40 25.01 -10.25
N GLU A 137 -19.66 24.89 -8.95
CA GLU A 137 -19.96 23.61 -8.30
C GLU A 137 -18.89 22.50 -8.50
N GLY A 138 -17.63 22.85 -8.77
CA GLY A 138 -16.55 21.86 -8.92
C GLY A 138 -16.63 21.05 -10.19
N GLU A 139 -16.93 21.69 -11.33
CA GLU A 139 -16.95 21.09 -12.68
C GLU A 139 -15.63 20.36 -13.02
N THR A 140 -14.48 20.92 -12.63
CA THR A 140 -13.17 20.28 -12.77
C THR A 140 -12.50 20.12 -11.41
N LEU A 141 -12.04 18.92 -11.09
CA LEU A 141 -11.35 18.59 -9.85
C LEU A 141 -9.84 18.47 -10.07
N TYR A 142 -9.07 18.81 -9.04
CA TYR A 142 -7.64 18.54 -8.94
C TYR A 142 -7.40 17.36 -8.00
N VAL A 143 -6.85 16.28 -8.53
CA VAL A 143 -6.65 15.02 -7.83
C VAL A 143 -5.16 14.71 -7.74
N GLU A 144 -4.66 14.69 -6.51
CA GLU A 144 -3.33 14.21 -6.18
C GLU A 144 -3.36 12.67 -6.14
N ASP A 145 -2.59 12.07 -7.05
CA ASP A 145 -2.43 10.64 -7.27
C ASP A 145 -1.01 10.29 -7.75
N GLY A 146 -0.02 10.97 -7.18
CA GLY A 146 1.40 10.70 -7.32
C GLY A 146 2.14 11.48 -8.40
N ALA A 147 1.48 12.38 -9.11
CA ALA A 147 2.13 13.29 -10.07
C ALA A 147 2.69 14.54 -9.38
N ASP A 148 3.69 15.18 -10.00
CA ASP A 148 4.28 16.45 -9.55
C ASP A 148 3.26 17.60 -9.52
N VAL A 149 2.19 17.48 -10.30
CA VAL A 149 1.04 18.39 -10.30
C VAL A 149 -0.22 17.55 -10.27
N PRO A 150 -1.21 17.89 -9.41
CA PRO A 150 -2.47 17.15 -9.36
C PRO A 150 -3.15 17.05 -10.72
N TYR A 151 -3.64 15.85 -11.03
CA TYR A 151 -4.37 15.59 -12.26
C TYR A 151 -5.67 16.38 -12.29
N ARG A 152 -6.01 16.90 -13.48
CA ARG A 152 -7.31 17.53 -13.72
C ARG A 152 -8.27 16.47 -14.25
N ILE A 153 -9.48 16.45 -13.70
CA ILE A 153 -10.53 15.51 -14.10
C ILE A 153 -11.91 16.16 -14.02
N ALA A 154 -12.80 15.84 -14.95
CA ALA A 154 -14.18 16.30 -14.87
C ALA A 154 -14.91 15.66 -13.68
N ARG A 155 -15.83 16.40 -13.05
CA ARG A 155 -16.62 15.92 -11.92
C ARG A 155 -17.38 14.63 -12.24
N GLU A 156 -17.91 14.52 -13.44
CA GLU A 156 -18.64 13.34 -13.92
C GLU A 156 -17.74 12.10 -13.97
N GLU A 157 -16.52 12.25 -14.51
CA GLU A 157 -15.54 11.17 -14.63
C GLU A 157 -15.04 10.73 -13.26
N PHE A 158 -14.69 11.67 -12.38
CA PHE A 158 -14.33 11.36 -11.00
C PHE A 158 -15.50 10.70 -10.26
N GLY A 159 -16.72 11.18 -10.47
CA GLY A 159 -17.94 10.59 -9.92
C GLY A 159 -18.13 9.14 -10.33
N ALA A 160 -17.79 8.79 -11.58
CA ALA A 160 -17.83 7.43 -12.07
C ALA A 160 -16.78 6.54 -11.40
N ALA A 161 -15.57 7.04 -11.15
CA ALA A 161 -14.54 6.35 -10.39
C ALA A 161 -14.92 6.15 -8.92
N TRP A 162 -15.46 7.20 -8.28
CA TRP A 162 -15.90 7.17 -6.89
C TRP A 162 -17.07 6.20 -6.67
N THR A 163 -18.02 6.19 -7.60
CA THR A 163 -19.17 5.25 -7.60
C THR A 163 -18.74 3.82 -7.92
N GLY A 164 -17.70 3.66 -8.75
CA GLY A 164 -17.16 2.36 -9.15
C GLY A 164 -16.77 1.48 -7.96
N HIS A 165 -16.19 2.08 -6.93
CA HIS A 165 -15.84 1.38 -5.68
C HIS A 165 -17.03 1.31 -4.71
N ARG A 166 -17.99 0.43 -5.02
CA ARG A 166 -19.26 0.31 -4.29
C ARG A 166 -19.10 0.06 -2.78
N LYS A 167 -18.12 -0.77 -2.38
CA LYS A 167 -17.86 -1.11 -0.97
C LYS A 167 -17.41 0.09 -0.13
N GLY A 168 -16.81 1.09 -0.76
CA GLY A 168 -16.38 2.31 -0.09
C GLY A 168 -17.52 3.24 0.28
N HIS A 169 -18.72 3.09 -0.30
CA HIS A 169 -19.87 3.95 -0.04
C HIS A 169 -19.51 5.44 -0.06
N HIS A 170 -18.86 5.88 -1.15
CA HIS A 170 -18.40 7.25 -1.33
C HIS A 170 -17.68 7.83 -0.10
N GLN A 171 -16.77 7.05 0.50
CA GLN A 171 -16.06 7.47 1.70
C GLN A 171 -15.30 8.77 1.47
N MET A 172 -15.47 9.70 2.40
CA MET A 172 -14.67 10.92 2.53
C MET A 172 -13.94 10.89 3.86
N VAL A 173 -12.66 11.26 3.87
CA VAL A 173 -11.93 11.65 5.09
C VAL A 173 -11.42 13.07 4.90
N VAL A 174 -11.71 13.94 5.86
CA VAL A 174 -11.37 15.37 5.80
C VAL A 174 -10.63 15.76 7.07
N PRO A 175 -9.34 16.11 7.02
CA PRO A 175 -8.66 16.79 8.12
C PRO A 175 -9.40 18.09 8.47
N THR A 176 -9.66 18.32 9.75
CA THR A 176 -10.51 19.44 10.22
C THR A 176 -9.76 20.54 10.97
N GLY A 177 -8.46 20.36 11.20
CA GLY A 177 -7.61 21.31 11.90
C GLY A 177 -6.18 20.81 12.03
N PRO A 178 -5.31 21.59 12.70
CA PRO A 178 -3.93 21.19 12.95
C PRO A 178 -3.82 20.06 13.98
N ALA A 179 -2.63 19.46 14.08
CA ALA A 179 -2.31 18.50 15.13
C ALA A 179 -2.54 19.12 16.53
N THR A 180 -3.05 18.31 17.45
CA THR A 180 -3.42 18.72 18.82
C THR A 180 -2.51 18.13 19.91
N GLY A 181 -1.49 17.37 19.50
CA GLY A 181 -0.54 16.73 20.39
C GLY A 181 0.67 16.20 19.61
N GLU A 182 1.66 15.71 20.35
CA GLU A 182 2.86 15.10 19.80
C GLU A 182 2.63 13.61 19.52
N PRO A 183 3.12 13.07 18.39
CA PRO A 183 2.98 11.66 18.08
C PRO A 183 3.81 10.76 19.00
N ASP A 184 3.27 9.59 19.37
CA ASP A 184 3.99 8.55 20.12
C ASP A 184 4.70 7.58 19.16
N LEU A 185 6.02 7.78 19.02
CA LEU A 185 6.86 6.96 18.14
C LEU A 185 7.10 5.56 18.73
N ASP A 186 7.23 5.44 20.05
CA ASP A 186 7.46 4.15 20.71
C ASP A 186 6.22 3.26 20.60
N GLU A 187 5.02 3.81 20.77
CA GLU A 187 3.76 3.10 20.54
C GLU A 187 3.63 2.65 19.08
N ALA A 188 3.99 3.51 18.13
CA ALA A 188 3.95 3.18 16.70
C ALA A 188 4.89 2.00 16.38
N VAL A 189 6.13 2.03 16.89
CA VAL A 189 7.11 0.95 16.77
C VAL A 189 6.59 -0.35 17.41
N ALA A 190 6.11 -0.29 18.65
CA ALA A 190 5.58 -1.45 19.37
C ALA A 190 4.39 -2.08 18.64
N THR A 191 3.52 -1.25 18.04
CA THR A 191 2.38 -1.74 17.26
C THR A 191 2.82 -2.48 15.99
N THR A 192 3.80 -1.94 15.25
CA THR A 192 4.33 -2.60 14.06
C THR A 192 4.97 -3.94 14.43
N ALA A 193 5.79 -3.97 15.48
CA ALA A 193 6.39 -5.20 16.01
C ALA A 193 5.31 -6.24 16.36
N ALA A 194 4.29 -5.85 17.13
CA ALA A 194 3.20 -6.71 17.53
C ALA A 194 2.44 -7.31 16.34
N ARG A 195 2.27 -6.56 15.24
CA ARG A 195 1.60 -7.03 14.02
C ARG A 195 2.45 -7.97 13.17
N LEU A 196 3.78 -7.86 13.26
CA LEU A 196 4.68 -8.79 12.58
C LEU A 196 4.75 -10.14 13.32
N THR A 197 4.64 -10.13 14.64
CA THR A 197 4.81 -11.33 15.48
C THR A 197 3.52 -11.98 15.94
N GLY A 198 2.44 -11.21 16.05
CA GLY A 198 1.17 -11.62 16.65
C GLY A 198 0.01 -11.66 15.66
N PRO A 199 -1.21 -11.97 16.15
CA PRO A 199 -2.41 -11.96 15.33
C PRO A 199 -2.74 -10.53 14.85
N VAL A 200 -3.13 -10.40 13.58
CA VAL A 200 -3.56 -9.14 12.95
C VAL A 200 -5.08 -9.05 12.89
N LEU A 201 -5.75 -10.16 12.58
CA LEU A 201 -7.21 -10.26 12.45
C LEU A 201 -7.86 -10.98 13.63
N GLY A 202 -7.09 -11.72 14.44
CA GLY A 202 -7.60 -12.51 15.56
C GLY A 202 -8.39 -13.74 15.12
N ASN A 203 -8.02 -14.35 13.99
CA ASN A 203 -8.72 -15.51 13.44
C ASN A 203 -7.78 -16.41 12.60
N GLN A 204 -8.33 -17.48 12.04
CA GLN A 204 -7.58 -18.48 11.26
C GLN A 204 -6.78 -17.92 10.06
N PHE A 205 -7.10 -16.72 9.57
CA PHE A 205 -6.36 -16.08 8.47
C PHE A 205 -5.04 -15.44 8.93
N ASP A 206 -4.77 -15.33 10.23
CA ASP A 206 -3.51 -14.78 10.77
C ASP A 206 -2.27 -15.51 10.29
N VAL A 207 -2.41 -16.78 9.86
CA VAL A 207 -1.31 -17.55 9.24
C VAL A 207 -0.74 -16.90 7.97
N ASN A 208 -1.47 -15.98 7.36
CA ASN A 208 -1.10 -15.25 6.16
C ASN A 208 -0.39 -13.92 6.46
N PHE A 209 -0.29 -13.52 7.73
CA PHE A 209 0.19 -12.21 8.12
C PHE A 209 1.54 -12.27 8.84
N GLY A 210 2.27 -11.15 8.79
CA GLY A 210 3.55 -10.97 9.47
C GLY A 210 4.56 -12.06 9.13
N PHE A 211 5.34 -12.47 10.14
CA PHE A 211 6.35 -13.52 10.01
C PHE A 211 5.75 -14.89 9.66
N SER A 212 4.51 -15.16 10.06
CA SER A 212 3.82 -16.39 9.65
C SER A 212 3.54 -16.38 8.14
N GLY A 213 3.06 -15.26 7.61
CA GLY A 213 2.82 -15.07 6.18
C GLY A 213 4.10 -15.22 5.36
N MET A 214 5.21 -14.64 5.82
CA MET A 214 6.53 -14.77 5.17
C MET A 214 7.00 -16.23 5.16
N ALA A 215 6.91 -16.93 6.29
CA ALA A 215 7.26 -18.34 6.37
C ALA A 215 6.38 -19.22 5.47
N LYS A 216 5.07 -18.93 5.42
CA LYS A 216 4.13 -19.60 4.52
C LYS A 216 4.49 -19.37 3.05
N PHE A 217 4.85 -18.13 2.68
CA PHE A 217 5.25 -17.81 1.32
C PHE A 217 6.51 -18.59 0.90
N ALA A 218 7.56 -18.59 1.73
CA ALA A 218 8.77 -19.37 1.50
C ALA A 218 8.48 -20.87 1.37
N ALA A 219 7.61 -21.41 2.23
CA ALA A 219 7.20 -22.81 2.16
C ALA A 219 6.46 -23.16 0.86
N GLN A 220 5.54 -22.30 0.40
CA GLN A 220 4.80 -22.53 -0.86
C GLN A 220 5.66 -22.37 -2.10
N LEU A 221 6.70 -21.54 -2.06
CA LEU A 221 7.71 -21.49 -3.13
C LEU A 221 8.45 -22.82 -3.25
N ARG A 222 8.77 -23.49 -2.13
CA ARG A 222 9.50 -24.78 -2.09
C ARG A 222 8.63 -26.01 -2.24
N ASP A 223 7.33 -25.89 -2.09
CA ASP A 223 6.44 -27.04 -2.12
C ASP A 223 6.32 -27.62 -3.54
N THR A 224 6.84 -28.82 -3.73
CA THR A 224 6.75 -29.62 -4.97
C THR A 224 5.67 -30.71 -4.89
N THR A 225 5.07 -30.88 -3.71
CA THR A 225 4.31 -32.08 -3.34
C THR A 225 2.82 -31.83 -3.22
N THR A 226 2.38 -30.60 -2.92
CA THR A 226 0.97 -30.27 -2.76
C THR A 226 0.47 -29.29 -3.82
N LYS A 227 -0.85 -29.14 -3.92
CA LYS A 227 -1.49 -28.18 -4.83
C LYS A 227 -1.20 -26.72 -4.50
N THR A 228 -0.66 -26.42 -3.31
CA THR A 228 -0.32 -25.06 -2.92
C THR A 228 1.06 -24.61 -3.39
N GLY A 229 1.86 -25.54 -3.90
CA GLY A 229 3.16 -25.26 -4.48
C GLY A 229 3.09 -24.32 -5.67
N TRP A 230 4.03 -23.36 -5.73
CA TRP A 230 4.13 -22.44 -6.86
C TRP A 230 4.37 -23.16 -8.18
N GLU A 231 5.13 -24.25 -8.18
CA GLU A 231 5.37 -25.07 -9.38
C GLU A 231 4.08 -25.62 -9.99
N ARG A 232 3.07 -25.94 -9.16
CA ARG A 232 1.76 -26.41 -9.65
C ARG A 232 0.84 -25.27 -10.03
N ARG A 233 0.78 -24.21 -9.22
CA ARG A 233 -0.10 -23.06 -9.46
C ARG A 233 0.33 -22.22 -10.66
N PHE A 234 1.62 -22.10 -10.86
CA PHE A 234 2.25 -21.23 -11.85
C PHE A 234 3.08 -22.05 -12.85
N GLY A 235 2.63 -23.28 -13.15
CA GLY A 235 3.31 -24.22 -14.04
C GLY A 235 3.07 -23.98 -15.54
N THR A 236 2.12 -23.13 -15.91
CA THR A 236 1.91 -22.71 -17.32
C THR A 236 2.60 -21.37 -17.59
N PRO A 237 3.04 -21.08 -18.83
CA PRO A 237 3.66 -19.78 -19.15
C PRO A 237 2.79 -18.57 -18.78
N GLU A 238 1.48 -18.67 -18.99
CA GLU A 238 0.51 -17.63 -18.63
C GLU A 238 0.44 -17.40 -17.12
N ALA A 239 0.22 -18.46 -16.34
CA ALA A 239 0.13 -18.34 -14.89
C ALA A 239 1.47 -17.89 -14.30
N PHE A 240 2.59 -18.39 -14.83
CA PHE A 240 3.92 -17.98 -14.42
C PHE A 240 4.14 -16.48 -14.63
N ARG A 241 3.78 -15.94 -15.81
CA ARG A 241 3.86 -14.50 -16.11
C ARG A 241 3.05 -13.67 -15.12
N VAL A 242 1.82 -14.09 -14.80
CA VAL A 242 0.98 -13.42 -13.80
C VAL A 242 1.64 -13.49 -12.42
N GLY A 243 2.09 -14.68 -12.01
CA GLY A 243 2.69 -14.91 -10.70
C GLY A 243 3.93 -14.06 -10.46
N THR A 244 4.89 -14.06 -11.41
CA THR A 244 6.13 -13.30 -11.29
C THR A 244 5.93 -11.80 -11.47
N GLY A 245 5.04 -11.38 -12.39
CA GLY A 245 4.66 -9.97 -12.55
C GLY A 245 4.04 -9.40 -11.27
N ARG A 246 3.14 -10.15 -10.62
CA ARG A 246 2.55 -9.76 -9.33
C ARG A 246 3.56 -9.69 -8.20
N LEU A 247 4.59 -10.55 -8.15
CA LEU A 247 5.64 -10.44 -7.13
C LEU A 247 6.36 -9.10 -7.21
N TYR A 248 6.75 -8.69 -8.41
CA TYR A 248 7.40 -7.39 -8.60
C TYR A 248 6.46 -6.25 -8.22
N ALA A 249 5.22 -6.25 -8.74
CA ALA A 249 4.23 -5.22 -8.42
C ALA A 249 4.00 -5.11 -6.90
N CYS A 250 3.77 -6.22 -6.20
CA CYS A 250 3.46 -6.22 -4.77
C CYS A 250 4.64 -5.84 -3.84
N LEU A 251 5.89 -5.95 -4.31
CA LEU A 251 7.08 -5.71 -3.49
C LEU A 251 7.76 -4.38 -3.79
N GLU A 252 7.45 -3.77 -4.94
CA GLU A 252 8.08 -2.53 -5.39
C GLU A 252 7.10 -1.38 -5.70
N GLU A 253 5.82 -1.66 -6.01
CA GLU A 253 4.92 -0.63 -6.60
C GLU A 253 3.52 -0.54 -5.94
N GLU A 254 2.84 -1.66 -5.75
CA GLU A 254 1.46 -1.71 -5.25
C GLU A 254 1.42 -2.02 -3.75
N TRP A 255 0.73 -1.17 -2.98
CA TRP A 255 0.58 -1.34 -1.53
C TRP A 255 1.92 -1.49 -0.79
N THR A 256 2.92 -0.75 -1.29
CA THR A 256 4.28 -0.74 -0.78
C THR A 256 5.06 0.46 -1.34
N ALA A 257 6.27 0.65 -0.82
CA ALA A 257 7.37 1.36 -1.45
C ALA A 257 8.48 0.36 -1.88
N PRO A 258 9.45 0.77 -2.70
CA PRO A 258 10.58 -0.07 -3.10
C PRO A 258 11.29 -0.77 -1.93
N GLY A 259 11.71 -2.01 -2.14
CA GLY A 259 12.26 -2.87 -1.07
C GLY A 259 11.21 -3.25 -0.02
N ALA A 260 9.97 -3.49 -0.45
CA ALA A 260 8.86 -3.92 0.39
C ALA A 260 8.59 -2.95 1.57
N THR A 261 8.75 -1.63 1.37
CA THR A 261 8.59 -0.56 2.38
C THR A 261 9.64 -0.56 3.50
N ARG A 262 10.53 -1.56 3.57
CA ARG A 262 11.54 -1.67 4.63
C ARG A 262 12.52 -0.48 4.68
N PRO A 263 13.00 0.10 3.56
CA PRO A 263 13.88 1.26 3.61
C PRO A 263 13.22 2.47 4.29
N LEU A 264 11.96 2.76 3.94
CA LEU A 264 11.22 3.88 4.51
C LEU A 264 10.97 3.70 6.02
N TYR A 265 10.63 2.47 6.42
CA TYR A 265 10.45 2.17 7.84
C TYR A 265 11.77 2.11 8.62
N ALA A 266 12.88 1.73 8.00
CA ALA A 266 14.20 1.83 8.61
C ALA A 266 14.57 3.29 8.91
N ASP A 267 14.26 4.23 8.02
CA ASP A 267 14.46 5.66 8.28
C ASP A 267 13.57 6.15 9.44
N PHE A 268 12.36 5.60 9.57
CA PHE A 268 11.49 5.88 10.73
C PHE A 268 12.06 5.29 12.03
N LEU A 269 12.66 4.10 11.99
CA LEU A 269 13.34 3.53 13.14
C LEU A 269 14.56 4.37 13.56
N ASP A 270 15.31 4.94 12.62
CA ASP A 270 16.37 5.91 12.95
C ASP A 270 15.81 7.15 13.63
N LEU A 271 14.70 7.70 13.11
CA LEU A 271 13.99 8.83 13.74
C LEU A 271 13.52 8.48 15.17
N ALA A 272 13.07 7.25 15.40
CA ALA A 272 12.68 6.72 16.70
C ALA A 272 13.88 6.26 17.57
N GLY A 273 15.13 6.50 17.16
CA GLY A 273 16.32 6.15 17.94
C GLY A 273 16.62 4.64 18.02
N ARG A 274 16.25 3.86 16.99
CA ARG A 274 16.46 2.40 16.88
C ARG A 274 17.38 1.99 15.71
N PRO A 275 18.62 2.53 15.60
CA PRO A 275 19.46 2.36 14.41
C PRO A 275 19.93 0.93 14.16
N ALA A 276 20.08 0.11 15.20
CA ALA A 276 20.46 -1.30 15.06
C ALA A 276 19.37 -2.11 14.32
N ALA A 277 18.10 -1.90 14.67
CA ALA A 277 16.96 -2.51 13.98
C ALA A 277 16.81 -1.93 12.55
N ALA A 278 17.01 -0.62 12.38
CA ALA A 278 16.98 0.04 11.08
C ALA A 278 17.99 -0.58 10.10
N SER A 279 19.23 -0.83 10.53
CA SER A 279 20.26 -1.46 9.70
C SER A 279 19.84 -2.84 9.20
N LEU A 280 19.24 -3.67 10.05
CA LEU A 280 18.77 -5.00 9.68
C LEU A 280 17.61 -4.93 8.67
N LEU A 281 16.72 -3.96 8.80
CA LEU A 281 15.63 -3.76 7.83
C LEU A 281 16.12 -3.24 6.48
N ARG A 282 17.15 -2.39 6.45
CA ARG A 282 17.80 -1.99 5.19
C ARG A 282 18.43 -3.18 4.48
N GLU A 283 19.03 -4.11 5.24
CA GLU A 283 19.55 -5.35 4.68
C GLU A 283 18.43 -6.26 4.17
N SER A 284 17.35 -6.42 4.94
CA SER A 284 16.17 -7.18 4.51
C SER A 284 15.57 -6.63 3.21
N ALA A 285 15.50 -5.30 3.08
CA ALA A 285 14.99 -4.63 1.89
C ALA A 285 15.72 -5.04 0.61
N ARG A 286 17.03 -5.25 0.69
CA ARG A 286 17.82 -5.69 -0.46
C ARG A 286 17.37 -7.05 -0.97
N TYR A 287 17.12 -8.00 -0.08
CA TYR A 287 16.66 -9.33 -0.46
C TYR A 287 15.24 -9.30 -1.05
N TRP A 288 14.38 -8.40 -0.56
CA TRP A 288 13.07 -8.16 -1.17
C TRP A 288 13.18 -7.63 -2.60
N SER A 289 14.04 -6.63 -2.84
CA SER A 289 14.25 -6.09 -4.18
C SER A 289 14.97 -7.05 -5.12
N GLU A 290 15.92 -7.85 -4.61
CA GLU A 290 16.53 -8.94 -5.38
C GLU A 290 15.48 -9.96 -5.82
N LEU A 291 14.56 -10.36 -4.92
CA LEU A 291 13.45 -11.25 -5.24
C LEU A 291 12.57 -10.66 -6.34
N ALA A 292 12.14 -9.40 -6.17
CA ALA A 292 11.30 -8.70 -7.14
C ALA A 292 11.98 -8.59 -8.52
N ALA A 293 13.28 -8.29 -8.55
CA ALA A 293 14.05 -8.21 -9.79
C ALA A 293 14.21 -9.57 -10.49
N MET A 294 14.46 -10.65 -9.74
CA MET A 294 14.48 -12.01 -10.28
C MET A 294 13.12 -12.39 -10.89
N ALA A 295 12.02 -12.06 -10.20
CA ALA A 295 10.68 -12.31 -10.72
C ALA A 295 10.39 -11.50 -11.99
N ARG A 296 10.73 -10.19 -12.01
CA ARG A 296 10.51 -9.30 -13.17
C ARG A 296 11.25 -9.75 -14.43
N THR A 297 12.44 -10.33 -14.27
CA THR A 297 13.30 -10.74 -15.38
C THR A 297 13.13 -12.22 -15.76
N ALA A 298 12.26 -12.94 -15.07
CA ALA A 298 12.00 -14.35 -15.34
C ALA A 298 11.35 -14.53 -16.72
N ASP A 299 11.94 -15.40 -17.54
CA ASP A 299 11.38 -15.78 -18.84
C ASP A 299 10.10 -16.61 -18.64
N PRO A 300 8.93 -16.15 -19.12
CA PRO A 300 7.69 -16.91 -19.05
C PRO A 300 7.75 -18.26 -19.76
N ASP A 301 8.60 -18.41 -20.78
CA ASP A 301 8.74 -19.62 -21.57
C ASP A 301 9.87 -20.54 -21.06
N SER A 302 10.46 -20.20 -19.90
CA SER A 302 11.46 -21.03 -19.22
C SER A 302 10.92 -22.43 -18.90
N ASP A 303 11.82 -23.42 -18.96
CA ASP A 303 11.50 -24.81 -18.62
C ASP A 303 11.24 -25.02 -17.11
N ALA A 304 10.73 -26.20 -16.76
CA ALA A 304 10.40 -26.53 -15.38
C ALA A 304 11.62 -26.45 -14.42
N ALA A 305 12.82 -26.79 -14.90
CA ALA A 305 14.03 -26.75 -14.08
C ALA A 305 14.45 -25.31 -13.77
N ALA A 306 14.40 -24.42 -14.77
CA ALA A 306 14.67 -23.00 -14.61
C ALA A 306 13.64 -22.33 -13.67
N ARG A 307 12.35 -22.65 -13.79
CA ARG A 307 11.31 -22.14 -12.88
C ARG A 307 11.51 -22.62 -11.46
N ARG A 308 11.85 -23.90 -11.26
CA ARG A 308 12.19 -24.46 -9.95
C ARG A 308 13.37 -23.72 -9.31
N ALA A 309 14.44 -23.51 -10.07
CA ALA A 309 15.61 -22.76 -9.59
C ALA A 309 15.26 -21.33 -9.18
N LEU A 310 14.40 -20.64 -9.96
CA LEU A 310 13.88 -19.32 -9.59
C LEU A 310 13.11 -19.37 -8.27
N PHE A 311 12.17 -20.31 -8.10
CA PHE A 311 11.37 -20.41 -6.88
C PHE A 311 12.23 -20.73 -5.66
N ASP A 312 13.28 -21.54 -5.80
CA ASP A 312 14.25 -21.81 -4.73
C ASP A 312 15.04 -20.56 -4.35
N ALA A 313 15.53 -19.81 -5.35
CA ALA A 313 16.22 -18.55 -5.13
C ALA A 313 15.32 -17.53 -4.42
N CYS A 314 14.07 -17.35 -4.89
CA CYS A 314 13.09 -16.51 -4.23
C CYS A 314 12.85 -16.94 -2.78
N ALA A 315 12.67 -18.23 -2.52
CA ALA A 315 12.44 -18.73 -1.16
C ALA A 315 13.64 -18.46 -0.23
N GLU A 316 14.87 -18.57 -0.74
CA GLU A 316 16.06 -18.18 0.01
C GLU A 316 16.05 -16.70 0.39
N ARG A 317 15.63 -15.80 -0.51
CA ARG A 317 15.55 -14.36 -0.21
C ARG A 317 14.50 -14.08 0.86
N VAL A 318 13.35 -14.73 0.80
CA VAL A 318 12.31 -14.63 1.84
C VAL A 318 12.85 -15.08 3.20
N ASP A 319 13.58 -16.19 3.26
CA ASP A 319 14.15 -16.67 4.52
C ASP A 319 15.21 -15.73 5.09
N ARG A 320 16.07 -15.15 4.25
CA ARG A 320 17.06 -14.14 4.67
C ARG A 320 16.39 -12.89 5.22
N SER A 321 15.38 -12.37 4.52
CA SER A 321 14.56 -11.27 5.00
C SER A 321 13.87 -11.61 6.32
N LEU A 322 13.31 -12.81 6.45
CA LEU A 322 12.63 -13.26 7.67
C LEU A 322 13.57 -13.36 8.88
N ASP A 323 14.78 -13.89 8.71
CA ASP A 323 15.78 -13.93 9.78
C ASP A 323 16.16 -12.52 10.24
N LEU A 324 16.47 -11.63 9.29
CA LEU A 324 16.85 -10.25 9.56
C LEU A 324 15.71 -9.48 10.25
N GLU A 325 14.47 -9.64 9.80
CA GLU A 325 13.32 -8.94 10.37
C GLU A 325 12.98 -9.46 11.78
N ARG A 326 13.13 -10.76 12.05
CA ARG A 326 12.99 -11.30 13.41
C ARG A 326 14.04 -10.74 14.36
N ARG A 327 15.28 -10.64 13.90
CA ARG A 327 16.37 -10.04 14.69
C ARG A 327 16.13 -8.54 14.91
N ALA A 328 15.61 -7.83 13.90
CA ALA A 328 15.25 -6.42 14.03
C ALA A 328 14.15 -6.22 15.07
N VAL A 329 13.07 -7.00 15.01
CA VAL A 329 11.97 -6.92 15.97
C VAL A 329 12.38 -7.29 17.39
N ALA A 330 13.33 -8.22 17.56
CA ALA A 330 13.87 -8.54 18.89
C ALA A 330 14.66 -7.38 19.55
N LEU A 331 14.98 -6.32 18.79
CA LEU A 331 15.66 -5.12 19.29
C LEU A 331 14.69 -3.95 19.57
N LEU A 332 13.39 -4.11 19.30
CA LEU A 332 12.36 -3.07 19.46
C LEU A 332 11.62 -3.23 20.79
#